data_AF-A0A257MTH1-F1
#
_entry.id   AF-A0A257MTH1-F1
#
_cell.length_a   1.000
_cell.length_b   1.000
_cell.length_c   1.000
_cell.angle_alpha   90.00
_cell.angle_beta   90.00
_cell.angle_gamma   90.00
#
_symmetry.space_group_name_H-M   'P 1'
#
loop_
_entity.id
_entity.type
_entity.pdbx_description
1 polymer ?
#
loop_
_entity_poly.entity_id
_entity_poly.type
_entity_poly.pdbx_seq_one_letter_code
_entity_poly.pdbx_strand_id
1 'polypeptide(L)' 'MQFTIKKGLDLPITGGPKQEIENGNKVKSVAILGMDYVGMKPTMMVNEGDKVKLGQILFTDKKNPGVNFSRSFC' A
#
# COMPACT_ATOMS: atom_id res chain seq x y z
N MET A 1 -1.46 32.09 21.06
CA MET A 1 -1.17 31.61 19.68
C MET A 1 0.12 30.82 19.75
N GLN A 2 0.07 29.51 19.54
CA GLN A 2 1.23 28.62 19.68
C GLN A 2 1.65 28.18 18.27
N PHE A 3 2.77 28.72 17.78
CA PHE A 3 3.31 28.37 16.48
C PHE A 3 4.32 27.23 16.64
N THR A 4 3.98 26.05 16.13
CA THR A 4 4.87 24.88 16.12
C THR A 4 5.88 25.02 14.98
N ILE A 5 7.01 25.68 15.25
CA ILE A 5 8.11 25.82 14.27
C ILE A 5 8.88 24.49 14.22
N LYS A 6 8.65 23.69 13.18
CA LYS A 6 9.44 22.49 12.90
C LYS A 6 10.78 22.95 12.31
N LYS A 7 11.89 22.71 12.99
CA LYS A 7 13.25 22.92 12.46
C LYS A 7 13.55 21.87 11.39
N GLY A 8 12.94 21.98 10.23
CA GLY A 8 13.26 21.18 9.05
C GLY A 8 14.43 21.80 8.31
N LEU A 9 15.43 21.00 7.95
CA LEU A 9 16.42 21.38 6.95
C LEU A 9 15.75 21.24 5.58
N ASP A 10 15.63 22.34 4.83
CA ASP A 10 15.18 22.27 3.44
C ASP A 10 16.22 21.51 2.63
N LEU A 11 15.90 20.26 2.28
CA LEU A 11 16.74 19.45 1.41
C LEU A 11 16.56 19.97 -0.02
N PRO A 12 17.62 20.45 -0.69
CA PRO A 12 17.53 20.90 -2.08
C PRO A 12 17.47 19.67 -2.99
N ILE A 13 16.30 19.06 -3.12
CA ILE A 13 16.07 17.92 -4.02
C ILE A 13 15.61 18.49 -5.37
N THR A 14 16.50 18.51 -6.35
CA THR A 14 16.14 18.81 -7.75
C THR A 14 15.40 17.62 -8.34
N GLY A 15 14.23 17.86 -8.96
CA GLY A 15 13.42 16.80 -9.59
C GLY A 15 12.02 16.59 -8.99
N GLY A 16 11.46 17.61 -8.32
CA GLY A 16 10.07 17.55 -7.83
C GLY A 16 9.07 17.22 -8.96
N PRO A 17 8.05 16.39 -8.70
CA PRO A 17 7.08 16.03 -9.71
C PRO A 17 6.26 17.26 -10.14
N LYS A 18 5.97 17.33 -11.44
CA LYS A 18 4.97 18.28 -11.94
C LYS A 18 3.62 17.94 -11.29
N GLN A 19 2.90 18.95 -10.82
CA GLN A 19 1.58 18.79 -10.19
C GLN A 19 0.48 18.67 -11.25
N GLU A 20 0.67 17.74 -12.18
CA GLU A 20 -0.23 17.43 -13.29
C GLU A 20 -0.59 15.95 -13.24
N ILE A 21 -1.86 15.61 -13.48
CA ILE A 21 -2.33 14.22 -13.47
C ILE A 21 -2.29 13.71 -14.92
N GLU A 22 -1.36 12.80 -15.20
CA GLU A 22 -1.24 12.11 -16.48
C GLU A 22 -1.59 10.63 -16.33
N ASN A 23 -2.01 10.00 -17.42
CA ASN A 23 -2.22 8.55 -17.44
C ASN A 23 -0.86 7.84 -17.39
N GLY A 24 -0.62 7.08 -16.33
CA GLY A 24 0.57 6.25 -16.19
C GLY A 24 0.57 5.04 -17.14
N ASN A 25 1.67 4.30 -17.11
CA ASN A 25 1.81 3.05 -17.86
C ASN A 25 0.76 2.03 -17.44
N LYS A 26 0.30 1.19 -18.40
CA LYS A 26 -0.63 0.10 -18.12
C LYS A 26 0.04 -0.92 -17.17
N VAL A 27 -0.52 -1.07 -15.97
CA VAL A 27 -0.08 -2.05 -14.98
C VAL A 27 -0.78 -3.38 -15.26
N LYS A 28 -0.03 -4.49 -15.26
CA LYS A 28 -0.57 -5.84 -15.48
C LYS A 28 -0.72 -6.65 -14.18
N SER A 29 0.12 -6.34 -13.20
CA SER A 29 0.24 -7.09 -11.96
C SER A 29 0.38 -6.12 -10.80
N VAL A 30 -0.34 -6.41 -9.73
CA VAL A 30 -0.29 -5.67 -8.46
C VAL A 30 -0.03 -6.65 -7.34
N ALA A 31 0.69 -6.21 -6.32
CA ALA A 31 1.04 -7.02 -5.16
C ALA A 31 0.83 -6.21 -3.87
N ILE A 32 0.57 -6.93 -2.77
CA ILE A 32 0.54 -6.35 -1.43
C ILE A 32 1.82 -6.77 -0.73
N LEU A 33 2.57 -5.80 -0.22
CA LEU A 33 3.80 -6.05 0.52
C LEU A 33 3.46 -6.24 2.00
N GLY A 34 3.63 -7.46 2.50
CA GLY A 34 3.39 -7.77 3.92
C GLY A 34 4.32 -7.02 4.87
N MET A 35 5.51 -6.62 4.41
CA MET A 35 6.49 -5.88 5.21
C MET A 35 6.07 -4.46 5.58
N ASP A 36 5.12 -3.87 4.85
CA ASP A 36 4.57 -2.56 5.18
C ASP A 36 3.72 -2.60 6.46
N TYR A 37 3.32 -3.81 6.88
CA TYR A 37 2.49 -4.01 8.06
C TYR A 37 3.32 -4.54 9.24
N VAL A 38 3.67 -3.62 10.14
CA VAL A 38 4.48 -3.92 11.32
C VAL A 38 3.84 -5.01 12.18
N GLY A 39 4.54 -6.14 12.30
CA GLY A 39 4.16 -7.22 13.19
C GLY A 39 3.06 -8.15 12.67
N MET A 40 2.61 -7.98 11.42
CA MET A 40 1.60 -8.82 10.77
C MET A 40 1.95 -10.32 10.80
N LYS A 41 0.96 -11.17 11.04
CA LYS A 41 1.04 -12.61 10.78
C LYS A 41 0.00 -13.01 9.74
N PRO A 42 0.37 -13.13 8.45
CA PRO A 42 -0.59 -13.39 7.39
C PRO A 42 -1.14 -14.81 7.49
N THR A 43 -2.46 -14.94 7.44
CA THR A 43 -3.15 -16.20 7.21
C THR A 43 -3.67 -16.18 5.77
N MET A 44 -3.02 -16.94 4.90
CA MET A 44 -3.34 -16.97 3.48
C MET A 44 -4.69 -17.65 3.25
N MET A 45 -5.57 -17.02 2.46
CA MET A 45 -6.85 -17.57 2.03
C MET A 45 -6.88 -17.88 0.53
N VAL A 46 -5.75 -17.71 -0.15
CA VAL A 46 -5.55 -17.96 -1.57
C VAL A 46 -4.25 -18.72 -1.78
N ASN A 47 -4.19 -19.51 -2.85
CA ASN A 47 -2.99 -20.22 -3.27
C ASN A 47 -2.44 -19.64 -4.58
N GLU A 48 -1.20 -20.02 -4.90
CA GLU A 48 -0.60 -19.69 -6.19
C GLU A 48 -1.42 -20.28 -7.34
N GLY A 49 -1.80 -19.43 -8.30
CA GLY A 49 -2.63 -19.81 -9.44
C GLY A 49 -4.14 -19.54 -9.28
N ASP A 50 -4.59 -19.18 -8.08
CA ASP A 50 -6.01 -18.85 -7.87
C ASP A 50 -6.40 -17.54 -8.59
N LYS A 51 -7.52 -17.59 -9.31
CA LYS A 51 -8.12 -16.40 -9.93
C LYS A 51 -8.88 -15.61 -8.88
N VAL A 52 -8.32 -14.48 -8.47
CA VAL A 52 -8.89 -13.60 -7.46
C VAL A 52 -9.67 -12.44 -8.08
N LYS A 53 -10.89 -12.18 -7.59
CA LYS A 53 -11.72 -11.05 -8.03
C LYS A 53 -11.29 -9.74 -7.35
N LEU A 54 -11.69 -8.61 -7.92
CA LEU A 54 -11.56 -7.31 -7.27
C LEU A 54 -12.29 -7.33 -5.92
N GLY A 55 -11.63 -6.90 -4.85
CA GLY A 55 -12.18 -6.94 -3.48
C GLY A 55 -12.16 -8.32 -2.81
N GLN A 56 -11.69 -9.37 -3.48
CA GLN A 56 -11.51 -10.68 -2.84
C GLN A 56 -10.39 -10.63 -1.82
N ILE A 57 -10.61 -11.25 -0.66
CA ILE A 57 -9.63 -11.31 0.41
C ILE A 57 -8.52 -12.30 0.05
N LEU A 58 -7.27 -11.84 0.15
CA LEU A 58 -6.06 -12.62 -0.11
C LEU A 58 -5.53 -13.24 1.19
N PHE A 59 -5.47 -12.46 2.25
CA PHE A 59 -5.05 -12.93 3.57
C PHE A 59 -5.61 -12.05 4.69
N THR A 60 -5.61 -12.57 5.90
CA THR A 60 -6.02 -11.86 7.12
C THR A 60 -4.87 -11.80 8.11
N ASP A 61 -4.85 -10.79 8.97
CA ASP A 61 -3.86 -10.71 10.05
C ASP A 61 -4.38 -11.43 11.29
N LYS A 62 -3.66 -12.46 11.75
CA LYS A 62 -4.02 -13.21 12.95
C LYS A 62 -3.87 -12.37 14.24
N LYS A 63 -2.98 -11.38 14.24
CA LYS A 63 -2.78 -10.52 15.42
C LYS A 63 -3.81 -9.41 15.54
N ASN A 64 -4.37 -8.97 14.41
CA ASN A 64 -5.40 -7.95 14.35
C ASN A 64 -6.69 -8.56 13.78
N PRO A 65 -7.50 -9.24 14.60
CA PRO A 65 -8.73 -9.86 14.15
C PRO A 65 -9.67 -8.81 13.54
N GLY A 66 -10.08 -9.03 12.29
CA GLY A 66 -10.94 -8.13 11.52
C GLY A 66 -10.23 -7.36 10.41
N VAL A 67 -8.89 -7.37 10.36
CA VAL A 67 -8.14 -6.75 9.26
C VAL A 67 -8.02 -7.74 8.10
N ASN A 68 -8.71 -7.41 7.01
CA ASN A 68 -8.75 -8.22 5.79
C ASN A 68 -7.99 -7.50 4.67
N PHE A 69 -7.02 -8.18 4.07
CA PHE A 69 -6.28 -7.67 2.93
C PHE A 69 -6.86 -8.23 1.65
N SER A 70 -7.51 -7.36 0.88
CA SER A 70 -8.13 -7.71 -0.39
C SER A 70 -7.25 -7.33 -1.58
N ARG A 71 -7.47 -7.99 -2.71
CA ARG A 71 -6.90 -7.57 -4.00
C ARG A 71 -7.25 -6.11 -4.26
N SER A 72 -6.23 -5.26 -4.21
CA SER A 72 -6.33 -3.86 -4.59
C SER A 72 -6.45 -3.73 -6.10
N PHE A 73 -7.03 -2.61 -6.51
CA PHE A 73 -7.45 -2.32 -7.88
C PHE A 73 -6.33 -2.55 -8.90
N CYS A 74 -6.70 -3.13 -10.04
CA CYS A 74 -5.94 -3.13 -11.29
C CYS A 74 -6.95 -2.98 -12.43
#